data_AF-A0A3C0QYA4-F1
#
_entry.id   AF-A0A3C0QYA4-F1
#
_cell.length_a   1.000
_cell.length_b   1.000
_cell.length_c   1.000
_cell.angle_alpha   90.00
_cell.angle_beta   90.00
_cell.angle_gamma   90.00
#
_symmetry.space_group_name_H-M   'P 1'
#
loop_
_entity.id
_entity.type
_entity.pdbx_description
1 polymer ?
#
loop_
_entity_poly.entity_id
_entity_poly.type
_entity_poly.pdbx_seq_one_letter_code
_entity_poly.pdbx_strand_id
1 'polypeptide(L)'
;MIMLKIKRIGLAFFLVFLFAAVGCNRFHGLQRTQIVSVFHLIETNRFSEAKGVVEEMVQDENIAQWPRIWYARGVLAQTAFRQGTRTNDNRLLNLYPNQLDVVYESFQKAILLDSSASFKKNLLPRFIQLANDYALFGERQFNQRNFAIASAAFERSLRISETYITSAVVDTALLYNAGLAAMEARGWTTAIRNFERLHKLRVSPYITNLLHKALISNGDSLNAERILLEGLTTFPANEPLVKSITELYLLRGKGKGALAILKHATETQPEVVSFHNLQGFVYQKLGQNQQAI
;
A
#
# COMPACT_ATOMS: atom_id res chain seq x y z
N MET A 1 53.52 65.53 -30.37
CA MET A 1 53.71 64.31 -31.18
C MET A 1 54.30 63.22 -30.28
N ILE A 2 53.45 62.43 -29.62
CA ILE A 2 53.69 61.03 -29.23
C ILE A 2 52.30 60.42 -29.02
N MET A 3 51.99 59.49 -29.92
CA MET A 3 50.77 58.71 -30.03
C MET A 3 50.79 57.50 -29.09
N LEU A 4 49.57 57.07 -28.73
CA LEU A 4 49.12 55.68 -28.59
C LEU A 4 50.08 54.68 -27.93
N LYS A 5 49.75 54.34 -26.70
CA LYS A 5 49.65 52.98 -26.12
C LYS A 5 49.26 53.26 -24.68
N ILE A 6 48.04 53.01 -24.22
CA ILE A 6 47.67 51.76 -23.55
C ILE A 6 46.13 51.84 -23.43
N LYS A 7 45.41 51.31 -24.43
CA LYS A 7 43.93 51.18 -24.39
C LYS A 7 43.46 49.77 -24.75
N ARG A 8 44.36 48.78 -24.68
CA ARG A 8 44.10 47.40 -25.13
C ARG A 8 43.90 46.36 -24.01
N ILE A 9 44.16 46.70 -22.75
CA ILE A 9 44.13 45.71 -21.65
C ILE A 9 42.75 45.60 -21.00
N GLY A 10 41.93 46.67 -21.00
CA GLY A 10 40.58 46.63 -20.42
C GLY A 10 39.50 45.95 -21.27
N LEU A 11 39.66 45.92 -22.60
CA LEU A 11 38.63 45.38 -23.49
C LEU A 11 38.66 43.84 -23.58
N ALA A 12 39.84 43.23 -23.40
CA ALA A 12 39.99 41.77 -23.42
C ALA A 12 39.39 41.10 -22.18
N PHE A 13 39.43 41.75 -21.01
CA PHE A 13 38.84 41.21 -19.78
C PHE A 13 37.30 41.31 -19.76
N PHE A 14 36.73 42.30 -20.44
CA PHE A 14 35.27 42.47 -20.53
C PHE A 14 34.63 41.49 -21.54
N LEU A 15 35.36 41.10 -22.59
CA LEU A 15 34.90 40.12 -23.60
C LEU A 15 34.88 38.67 -23.09
N VAL A 16 35.73 38.32 -22.11
CA VAL A 16 35.72 36.97 -21.49
C VAL A 16 34.52 36.80 -20.53
N PHE A 17 34.07 37.87 -19.86
CA PHE A 17 32.88 37.81 -19.00
C PHE A 17 31.56 37.80 -19.78
N LEU A 18 31.51 38.38 -20.98
CA LEU A 18 30.29 38.37 -21.81
C LEU A 18 30.02 37.00 -22.46
N PHE A 19 31.05 36.17 -22.69
CA PHE A 19 30.88 34.81 -23.23
C PHE A 19 30.49 33.78 -22.17
N ALA A 20 30.84 33.99 -20.89
CA ALA A 20 30.39 33.14 -19.80
C ALA A 20 28.89 33.31 -19.49
N ALA A 21 28.35 34.52 -19.65
CA ALA A 21 26.93 34.79 -19.38
C ALA A 21 25.96 34.29 -20.47
N VAL A 22 26.43 34.13 -21.72
CA VAL A 22 25.60 33.61 -22.83
C VAL A 22 25.61 32.07 -22.89
N GLY A 23 26.61 31.42 -22.29
CA GLY A 23 26.68 29.96 -22.18
C GLY A 23 25.60 29.37 -21.27
N CYS A 24 25.35 29.98 -20.11
CA CYS A 24 24.39 29.44 -19.12
C CYS A 24 22.95 29.34 -19.65
N ASN A 25 22.53 30.22 -20.56
CA ASN A 25 21.17 30.17 -21.12
C ASN A 25 21.00 29.12 -22.24
N ARG A 26 22.07 28.70 -22.93
CA ARG A 26 21.98 27.67 -23.98
C ARG A 26 21.88 26.26 -23.42
N PHE A 27 22.52 26.00 -22.26
CA PHE A 27 22.41 24.71 -21.56
C PHE A 27 20.98 24.45 -21.07
N HIS A 28 20.31 25.47 -20.53
CA HIS A 28 18.90 25.37 -20.11
C HIS A 28 17.94 25.03 -21.26
N GLY A 29 18.22 25.50 -22.49
CA GLY A 29 17.41 25.18 -23.67
C GLY A 29 17.53 23.71 -24.10
N LEU A 30 18.75 23.17 -24.10
CA LEU A 30 19.04 21.77 -24.44
C LEU A 30 18.41 20.78 -23.44
N GLN A 31 18.43 21.13 -22.16
CA GLN A 31 17.83 20.30 -21.12
C GLN A 31 16.30 20.27 -21.22
N ARG A 32 15.66 21.38 -21.64
CA ARG A 32 14.21 21.40 -21.92
C ARG A 32 13.82 20.53 -23.11
N THR A 33 14.65 20.47 -24.16
CA THR A 33 14.40 19.59 -25.31
C THR A 33 14.64 18.12 -24.96
N GLN A 34 15.59 17.81 -24.07
CA GLN A 34 15.79 16.44 -23.56
C GLN A 34 14.57 15.89 -22.81
N ILE A 35 13.84 16.71 -22.05
CA ILE A 35 12.58 16.26 -21.41
C ILE A 35 11.55 15.85 -22.47
N VAL A 36 11.44 16.62 -23.56
CA VAL A 36 10.52 16.30 -24.67
C VAL A 36 10.95 14.99 -25.33
N SER A 37 12.26 14.77 -25.54
CA SER A 37 12.74 13.50 -26.09
C SER A 37 12.44 12.32 -25.17
N VAL A 38 12.53 12.48 -23.83
CA VAL A 38 12.14 11.42 -22.89
C VAL A 38 10.68 11.01 -23.09
N PHE A 39 9.75 11.97 -23.15
CA PHE A 39 8.34 11.65 -23.37
C PHE A 39 8.12 10.98 -24.74
N HIS A 40 8.79 11.46 -25.78
CA HIS A 40 8.72 10.81 -27.09
C HIS A 40 9.27 9.36 -27.07
N LEU A 41 10.36 9.10 -26.36
CA LEU A 41 10.91 7.75 -26.19
C LEU A 41 9.94 6.85 -25.40
N ILE A 42 9.25 7.38 -24.39
CA ILE A 42 8.19 6.66 -23.67
C ILE A 42 7.04 6.31 -24.61
N GLU A 43 6.55 7.27 -25.39
CA GLU A 43 5.43 7.09 -26.36
C GLU A 43 5.77 6.09 -27.46
N THR A 44 7.03 6.01 -27.86
CA THR A 44 7.55 5.06 -28.86
C THR A 44 8.06 3.75 -28.25
N ASN A 45 7.77 3.49 -26.97
CA ASN A 45 8.15 2.29 -26.21
C ASN A 45 9.67 2.00 -26.13
N ARG A 46 10.50 3.03 -26.33
CA ARG A 46 11.97 2.95 -26.22
C ARG A 46 12.42 3.16 -24.77
N PHE A 47 11.90 2.31 -23.87
CA PHE A 47 12.01 2.51 -22.42
C PHE A 47 13.44 2.48 -21.88
N SER A 48 14.31 1.61 -22.41
CA SER A 48 15.71 1.55 -21.98
C SER A 48 16.48 2.82 -22.34
N GLU A 49 16.20 3.39 -23.51
CA GLU A 49 16.82 4.65 -23.94
C GLU A 49 16.25 5.84 -23.16
N ALA A 50 14.92 5.86 -22.95
CA ALA A 50 14.29 6.84 -22.08
C ALA A 50 14.88 6.82 -20.68
N LYS A 51 15.15 5.62 -20.12
CA LYS A 51 15.83 5.45 -18.83
C LYS A 51 17.23 6.03 -18.86
N GLY A 52 18.03 5.74 -19.88
CA GLY A 52 19.38 6.32 -20.02
C GLY A 52 19.36 7.84 -19.92
N VAL A 53 18.49 8.49 -20.71
CA VAL A 53 18.36 9.96 -20.71
C VAL A 53 17.84 10.48 -19.37
N VAL A 54 16.78 9.89 -18.81
CA VAL A 54 16.21 10.37 -17.53
C VAL A 54 17.16 10.23 -16.36
N GLU A 55 17.92 9.12 -16.30
CA GLU A 55 18.84 8.87 -15.19
C GLU A 55 20.06 9.79 -15.25
N GLU A 56 20.55 10.14 -16.45
CA GLU A 56 21.56 11.19 -16.62
C GLU A 56 21.03 12.55 -16.13
N MET A 57 19.80 12.90 -16.48
CA MET A 57 19.20 14.18 -16.10
C MET A 57 18.97 14.33 -14.59
N VAL A 58 18.58 13.27 -13.88
CA VAL A 58 18.38 13.33 -12.41
C VAL A 58 19.70 13.32 -11.62
N GLN A 59 20.83 13.01 -12.26
CA GLN A 59 22.17 13.11 -11.65
C GLN A 59 22.75 14.52 -11.71
N ASP A 60 22.29 15.37 -12.63
CA ASP A 60 22.69 16.79 -12.66
C ASP A 60 21.95 17.55 -11.54
N GLU A 61 22.72 18.15 -10.62
CA GLU A 61 22.21 18.81 -9.41
C GLU A 61 21.22 19.96 -9.71
N ASN A 62 21.43 20.71 -10.79
CA ASN A 62 20.58 21.83 -11.17
C ASN A 62 19.29 21.33 -11.81
N ILE A 63 19.43 20.36 -12.71
CA ILE A 63 18.32 19.73 -13.43
C ILE A 63 17.42 18.94 -12.45
N ALA A 64 18.02 18.26 -11.47
CA ALA A 64 17.30 17.49 -10.46
C ALA A 64 16.36 18.34 -9.59
N GLN A 65 16.47 19.67 -9.62
CA GLN A 65 15.50 20.56 -8.97
C GLN A 65 14.22 20.76 -9.80
N TRP A 66 14.15 20.26 -11.04
CA TRP A 66 12.99 20.48 -11.90
C TRP A 66 11.92 19.38 -11.65
N PRO A 67 10.71 19.76 -11.18
CA PRO A 67 9.63 18.80 -10.91
C PRO A 67 9.30 17.89 -12.09
N ARG A 68 9.39 18.44 -13.31
CA ARG A 68 9.00 17.76 -14.55
C ARG A 68 9.87 16.54 -14.86
N ILE A 69 11.10 16.48 -14.37
CA ILE A 69 12.02 15.37 -14.65
C ILE A 69 11.70 14.18 -13.77
N TRP A 70 11.43 14.44 -12.49
CA TRP A 70 10.89 13.41 -11.60
C TRP A 70 9.53 12.91 -12.07
N TYR A 71 8.67 13.79 -12.59
CA TYR A 71 7.45 13.36 -13.26
C TYR A 71 7.72 12.45 -14.45
N ALA A 72 8.66 12.83 -15.35
CA ALA A 72 9.02 12.01 -16.50
C ALA A 72 9.57 10.63 -16.09
N ARG A 73 10.43 10.58 -15.06
CA ARG A 73 10.96 9.34 -14.48
C ARG A 73 9.86 8.43 -13.94
N GLY A 74 8.90 8.99 -13.19
CA GLY A 74 7.75 8.24 -12.68
C GLY A 74 6.85 7.72 -13.81
N VAL A 75 6.57 8.55 -14.83
CA VAL A 75 5.79 8.15 -16.00
C VAL A 75 6.48 7.02 -16.78
N LEU A 76 7.79 7.11 -16.98
CA LEU A 76 8.59 6.08 -17.63
C LEU A 76 8.45 4.74 -16.89
N ALA A 77 8.74 4.73 -15.58
CA ALA A 77 8.69 3.52 -14.76
C ALA A 77 7.28 2.91 -14.72
N GLN A 78 6.23 3.75 -14.59
CA GLN A 78 4.85 3.28 -14.52
C GLN A 78 4.37 2.72 -15.87
N THR A 79 4.71 3.40 -16.97
CA THR A 79 4.32 2.98 -18.32
C THR A 79 4.99 1.65 -18.69
N ALA A 80 6.30 1.52 -18.42
CA ALA A 80 7.02 0.27 -18.60
C ALA A 80 6.41 -0.86 -17.75
N PHE A 81 6.09 -0.60 -16.47
CA PHE A 81 5.51 -1.62 -15.57
C PHE A 81 4.17 -2.14 -16.10
N ARG A 82 3.30 -1.22 -16.52
CA ARG A 82 1.97 -1.57 -17.04
C ARG A 82 2.05 -2.29 -18.38
N GLN A 83 2.96 -1.87 -19.26
CA GLN A 83 3.19 -2.57 -20.52
C GLN A 83 3.73 -3.97 -20.28
N GLY A 84 4.78 -4.09 -19.44
CA GLY A 84 5.34 -5.38 -19.03
C GLY A 84 4.30 -6.31 -18.40
N THR A 85 3.37 -5.76 -17.61
CA THR A 85 2.25 -6.54 -17.05
C THR A 85 1.30 -7.03 -18.14
N ARG A 86 0.95 -6.18 -19.12
CA ARG A 86 0.07 -6.56 -20.25
C ARG A 86 0.70 -7.60 -21.18
N THR A 87 2.01 -7.50 -21.42
CA THR A 87 2.73 -8.33 -22.39
C THR A 87 3.49 -9.48 -21.73
N ASN A 88 3.44 -9.60 -20.41
CA ASN A 88 4.25 -10.53 -19.62
C ASN A 88 5.76 -10.41 -19.91
N ASP A 89 6.25 -9.18 -20.10
CA ASP A 89 7.67 -8.91 -20.37
C ASP A 89 8.42 -8.53 -19.07
N ASN A 90 9.21 -9.47 -18.57
CA ASN A 90 10.03 -9.29 -17.38
C ASN A 90 11.05 -8.16 -17.47
N ARG A 91 11.52 -7.79 -18.68
CA ARG A 91 12.47 -6.68 -18.84
C ARG A 91 11.81 -5.34 -18.53
N LEU A 92 10.53 -5.20 -18.91
CA LEU A 92 9.75 -3.99 -18.66
C LEU A 92 9.22 -3.91 -17.22
N LEU A 93 8.92 -5.07 -16.61
CA LEU A 93 8.55 -5.16 -15.20
C LEU A 93 9.71 -4.79 -14.26
N ASN A 94 10.95 -4.98 -14.72
CA ASN A 94 12.18 -4.75 -13.97
C ASN A 94 13.10 -3.73 -14.68
N LEU A 95 12.52 -2.76 -15.40
CA LEU A 95 13.26 -1.63 -15.95
C LEU A 95 14.02 -0.89 -14.82
N TYR A 96 13.41 -0.82 -13.64
CA TYR A 96 14.06 -0.42 -12.39
C TYR A 96 13.91 -1.51 -11.32
N PRO A 97 14.90 -1.67 -10.42
CA PRO A 97 14.69 -2.39 -9.17
C PRO A 97 13.56 -1.73 -8.38
N ASN A 98 12.66 -2.53 -7.78
CA ASN A 98 11.50 -2.03 -7.03
C ASN A 98 10.71 -0.96 -7.81
N GLN A 99 10.39 -1.26 -9.07
CA GLN A 99 9.90 -0.27 -10.03
C GLN A 99 8.69 0.55 -9.57
N LEU A 100 7.74 -0.04 -8.84
CA LEU A 100 6.60 0.71 -8.30
C LEU A 100 7.00 1.70 -7.20
N ASP A 101 8.04 1.40 -6.42
CA ASP A 101 8.59 2.34 -5.43
C ASP A 101 9.28 3.51 -6.15
N VAL A 102 10.00 3.23 -7.24
CA VAL A 102 10.56 4.25 -8.12
C VAL A 102 9.48 5.19 -8.68
N VAL A 103 8.32 4.66 -9.08
CA VAL A 103 7.18 5.49 -9.50
C VAL A 103 6.72 6.41 -8.37
N TYR A 104 6.49 5.83 -7.18
CA TYR A 104 6.00 6.56 -6.01
C TYR A 104 6.96 7.69 -5.61
N GLU A 105 8.23 7.37 -5.42
CA GLU A 105 9.27 8.32 -5.02
C GLU A 105 9.43 9.45 -6.04
N SER A 106 9.39 9.12 -7.33
CA SER A 106 9.52 10.11 -8.39
C SER A 106 8.33 11.08 -8.41
N PHE A 107 7.10 10.59 -8.25
CA PHE A 107 5.94 11.47 -8.13
C PHE A 107 5.95 12.30 -6.84
N GLN A 108 6.39 11.74 -5.71
CA GLN A 108 6.56 12.50 -4.47
C GLN A 108 7.59 13.61 -4.61
N LYS A 109 8.73 13.32 -5.24
CA LYS A 109 9.79 14.30 -5.47
C LYS A 109 9.32 15.40 -6.42
N ALA A 110 8.54 15.07 -7.45
CA ALA A 110 7.91 16.05 -8.33
C ALA A 110 6.99 17.01 -7.55
N ILE A 111 6.17 16.50 -6.63
CA ILE A 111 5.31 17.34 -5.77
C ILE A 111 6.14 18.21 -4.83
N LEU A 112 7.17 17.65 -4.21
CA LEU A 112 8.02 18.38 -3.26
C LEU A 112 8.70 19.60 -3.90
N LEU A 113 9.14 19.46 -5.14
CA LEU A 113 9.84 20.51 -5.88
C LEU A 113 8.87 21.51 -6.55
N ASP A 114 7.57 21.18 -6.63
CA ASP A 114 6.59 22.04 -7.29
C ASP A 114 6.01 23.10 -6.34
N SER A 115 6.63 24.28 -6.35
CA SER A 115 6.18 25.45 -5.58
C SER A 115 4.79 25.97 -5.98
N SER A 116 4.26 25.58 -7.14
CA SER A 116 2.95 26.03 -7.64
C SER A 116 1.77 25.14 -7.22
N ALA A 117 2.06 23.99 -6.60
CA ALA A 117 1.09 22.92 -6.29
C ALA A 117 0.25 22.40 -7.48
N SER A 118 0.62 22.74 -8.72
CA SER A 118 -0.07 22.31 -9.94
C SER A 118 0.12 20.81 -10.22
N PHE A 119 1.28 20.26 -9.90
CA PHE A 119 1.60 18.84 -10.05
C PHE A 119 0.73 17.96 -9.17
N LYS A 120 0.38 18.40 -7.95
CA LYS A 120 -0.44 17.58 -7.05
C LYS A 120 -1.80 17.23 -7.68
N LYS A 121 -2.44 18.19 -8.36
CA LYS A 121 -3.70 17.95 -9.09
C LYS A 121 -3.49 17.09 -10.33
N ASN A 122 -2.44 17.38 -11.11
CA ASN A 122 -2.16 16.67 -12.36
C ASN A 122 -1.70 15.22 -12.14
N LEU A 123 -1.14 14.91 -10.97
CA LEU A 123 -0.68 13.58 -10.58
C LEU A 123 -1.78 12.70 -10.01
N LEU A 124 -2.96 13.24 -9.67
CA LEU A 124 -4.04 12.45 -9.08
C LEU A 124 -4.39 11.21 -9.95
N PRO A 125 -4.61 11.31 -11.28
CA PRO A 125 -4.85 10.13 -12.11
C PRO A 125 -3.69 9.12 -12.09
N ARG A 126 -2.45 9.58 -11.90
CA ARG A 126 -1.27 8.71 -11.81
C ARG A 126 -1.19 7.98 -10.49
N PHE A 127 -1.55 8.63 -9.37
CA PHE A 127 -1.66 7.97 -8.07
C PHE A 127 -2.80 6.96 -8.02
N ILE A 128 -3.95 7.25 -8.65
CA ILE A 128 -5.04 6.27 -8.80
C ILE A 128 -4.52 5.03 -9.54
N GLN A 129 -3.84 5.23 -10.67
CA GLN A 129 -3.21 4.12 -11.40
C GLN A 129 -2.18 3.38 -10.56
N LEU A 130 -1.33 4.09 -9.82
CA LEU A 130 -0.29 3.49 -9.00
C LEU A 130 -0.86 2.67 -7.84
N ALA A 131 -1.92 3.13 -7.18
CA ALA A 131 -2.62 2.37 -6.16
C ALA A 131 -3.16 1.05 -6.74
N ASN A 132 -3.76 1.09 -7.93
CA ASN A 132 -4.21 -0.11 -8.63
C ASN A 132 -3.06 -1.02 -9.06
N ASP A 133 -1.94 -0.45 -9.53
CA ASP A 133 -0.74 -1.20 -9.90
C ASP A 133 -0.17 -1.98 -8.69
N TYR A 134 -0.14 -1.36 -7.50
CA TYR A 134 0.25 -2.01 -6.25
C TYR A 134 -0.75 -3.09 -5.81
N ALA A 135 -2.05 -2.84 -5.93
CA ALA A 135 -3.06 -3.84 -5.59
C ALA A 135 -2.94 -5.10 -6.47
N LEU A 136 -2.80 -4.93 -7.79
CA LEU A 136 -2.58 -6.02 -8.73
C LEU A 136 -1.23 -6.73 -8.51
N PHE A 137 -0.18 -5.98 -8.16
CA PHE A 137 1.09 -6.58 -7.76
C PHE A 137 0.93 -7.43 -6.49
N GLY A 138 0.24 -6.91 -5.47
CA GLY A 138 -0.08 -7.63 -4.25
C GLY A 138 -0.84 -8.93 -4.51
N GLU A 139 -1.85 -8.91 -5.38
CA GLU A 139 -2.61 -10.09 -5.78
C GLU A 139 -1.71 -11.16 -6.42
N ARG A 140 -0.85 -10.77 -7.36
CA ARG A 140 0.11 -11.68 -7.99
C ARG A 140 1.06 -12.31 -6.97
N GLN A 141 1.59 -11.51 -6.04
CA GLN A 141 2.47 -12.00 -4.98
C GLN A 141 1.74 -12.93 -4.02
N PHE A 142 0.48 -12.63 -3.70
CA PHE A 142 -0.36 -13.49 -2.85
C PHE A 142 -0.58 -14.86 -3.50
N ASN A 143 -0.92 -14.90 -4.80
CA ASN A 143 -1.09 -16.13 -5.56
C ASN A 143 0.20 -16.96 -5.64
N GLN A 144 1.36 -16.29 -5.62
CA GLN A 144 2.69 -16.91 -5.55
C GLN A 144 3.10 -17.28 -4.11
N ARG A 145 2.24 -17.08 -3.12
CA ARG A 145 2.50 -17.30 -1.68
C ARG A 145 3.60 -16.42 -1.08
N ASN A 146 3.96 -15.34 -1.75
CA ASN A 146 4.87 -14.32 -1.25
C ASN A 146 4.11 -13.34 -0.34
N PHE A 147 3.54 -13.86 0.75
CA PHE A 147 2.53 -13.15 1.55
C PHE A 147 3.04 -11.85 2.19
N ALA A 148 4.30 -11.81 2.64
CA ALA A 148 4.90 -10.59 3.19
C ALA A 148 5.00 -9.48 2.13
N ILE A 149 5.38 -9.83 0.90
CA ILE A 149 5.47 -8.89 -0.22
C ILE A 149 4.06 -8.43 -0.63
N ALA A 150 3.11 -9.37 -0.69
CA ALA A 150 1.71 -9.07 -0.99
C ALA A 150 1.11 -8.08 0.02
N SER A 151 1.32 -8.34 1.32
CA SER A 151 0.87 -7.46 2.40
C SER A 151 1.45 -6.05 2.27
N ALA A 152 2.76 -5.94 2.04
CA ALA A 152 3.42 -4.65 1.85
C ALA A 152 2.87 -3.87 0.63
N ALA A 153 2.56 -4.57 -0.46
CA ALA A 153 1.99 -3.98 -1.67
C ALA A 153 0.56 -3.46 -1.44
N PHE A 154 -0.31 -4.25 -0.81
CA PHE A 154 -1.66 -3.80 -0.47
C PHE A 154 -1.65 -2.62 0.51
N GLU A 155 -0.76 -2.66 1.51
CA GLU A 155 -0.55 -1.54 2.44
C GLU A 155 -0.07 -0.27 1.74
N ARG A 156 0.79 -0.38 0.72
CA ARG A 156 1.21 0.77 -0.07
C ARG A 156 0.05 1.33 -0.89
N SER A 157 -0.77 0.46 -1.49
CA SER A 157 -1.99 0.86 -2.21
C SER A 157 -2.94 1.64 -1.28
N LEU A 158 -3.22 1.13 -0.07
CA LEU A 158 -4.03 1.82 0.94
C LEU A 158 -3.48 3.20 1.27
N ARG A 159 -2.18 3.31 1.58
CA ARG A 159 -1.55 4.60 1.91
C ARG A 159 -1.63 5.60 0.77
N ILE A 160 -1.43 5.17 -0.48
CA ILE A 160 -1.56 6.06 -1.65
C ILE A 160 -3.00 6.58 -1.75
N SER A 161 -3.98 5.70 -1.60
CA SER A 161 -5.40 6.07 -1.64
C SER A 161 -5.78 7.06 -0.54
N GLU A 162 -5.34 6.82 0.68
CA GLU A 162 -5.59 7.69 1.84
C GLU A 162 -4.89 9.05 1.70
N THR A 163 -3.68 9.08 1.13
CA THR A 163 -2.88 10.32 1.03
C THR A 163 -3.29 11.20 -0.14
N TYR A 164 -3.58 10.62 -1.31
CA TYR A 164 -3.69 11.37 -2.56
C TYR A 164 -5.08 11.35 -3.18
N ILE A 165 -5.84 10.27 -3.00
CA ILE A 165 -7.13 10.08 -3.69
C ILE A 165 -8.29 10.65 -2.86
N THR A 166 -8.16 10.65 -1.52
CA THR A 166 -9.18 11.17 -0.59
C THR A 166 -10.59 10.68 -0.92
N SER A 167 -10.76 9.35 -0.97
CA SER A 167 -12.08 8.73 -1.07
C SER A 167 -12.78 8.79 0.30
N ALA A 168 -14.04 9.25 0.33
CA ALA A 168 -14.88 9.13 1.52
C ALA A 168 -15.24 7.67 1.84
N VAL A 169 -15.11 6.77 0.86
CA VAL A 169 -15.41 5.34 0.99
C VAL A 169 -14.12 4.60 1.30
N VAL A 170 -14.12 3.88 2.43
CA VAL A 170 -13.05 2.96 2.81
C VAL A 170 -13.08 1.74 1.90
N ASP A 171 -11.96 1.42 1.26
CA ASP A 171 -11.82 0.21 0.44
C ASP A 171 -11.69 -1.04 1.35
N THR A 172 -12.84 -1.63 1.66
CA THR A 172 -12.92 -2.80 2.54
C THR A 172 -12.30 -4.04 1.93
N ALA A 173 -12.32 -4.19 0.60
CA ALA A 173 -11.69 -5.30 -0.09
C ALA A 173 -10.17 -5.23 0.01
N LEU A 174 -9.60 -4.04 -0.17
CA LEU A 174 -8.16 -3.85 -0.06
C LEU A 174 -7.66 -4.00 1.39
N LEU A 175 -8.41 -3.50 2.38
CA LEU A 175 -8.14 -3.78 3.80
C LEU A 175 -8.16 -5.27 4.11
N TYR A 176 -9.15 -5.98 3.57
CA TYR A 176 -9.29 -7.42 3.76
C TYR A 176 -8.08 -8.16 3.17
N ASN A 177 -7.69 -7.83 1.94
CA ASN A 177 -6.54 -8.42 1.27
C ASN A 177 -5.23 -8.12 2.00
N ALA A 178 -5.03 -6.88 2.47
CA ALA A 178 -3.86 -6.50 3.27
C ALA A 178 -3.78 -7.29 4.59
N GLY A 179 -4.91 -7.41 5.29
CA GLY A 179 -5.03 -8.15 6.53
C GLY A 179 -4.81 -9.66 6.35
N LEU A 180 -5.41 -10.25 5.32
CA LEU A 180 -5.27 -11.67 5.01
C LEU A 180 -3.84 -12.02 4.61
N ALA A 181 -3.23 -11.24 3.71
CA ALA A 181 -1.82 -11.42 3.35
C ALA A 181 -0.89 -11.28 4.55
N ALA A 182 -1.16 -10.32 5.44
CA ALA A 182 -0.39 -10.18 6.68
C ALA A 182 -0.56 -11.39 7.60
N MET A 183 -1.78 -11.91 7.74
CA MET A 183 -2.08 -13.07 8.56
C MET A 183 -1.33 -14.32 8.06
N GLU A 184 -1.35 -14.59 6.76
CA GLU A 184 -0.60 -15.68 6.13
C GLU A 184 0.92 -15.51 6.27
N ALA A 185 1.40 -14.26 6.24
CA ALA A 185 2.80 -13.93 6.51
C ALA A 185 3.19 -13.97 8.01
N ARG A 186 2.24 -14.28 8.91
CA ARG A 186 2.40 -14.17 10.37
C ARG A 186 2.76 -12.76 10.86
N GLY A 187 2.45 -11.74 10.05
CA GLY A 187 2.58 -10.32 10.38
C GLY A 187 1.40 -9.83 11.21
N TRP A 188 1.26 -10.35 12.43
CA TRP A 188 0.06 -10.19 13.25
C TRP A 188 -0.32 -8.72 13.53
N THR A 189 0.65 -7.83 13.77
CA THR A 189 0.39 -6.40 13.97
C THR A 189 -0.34 -5.76 12.79
N THR A 190 0.05 -6.09 11.56
CA THR A 190 -0.60 -5.57 10.35
C THR A 190 -1.95 -6.24 10.11
N ALA A 191 -2.07 -7.54 10.37
CA ALA A 191 -3.35 -8.25 10.27
C ALA A 191 -4.39 -7.66 11.24
N ILE A 192 -4.02 -7.49 12.51
CA ILE A 192 -4.84 -6.90 13.57
C ILE A 192 -5.29 -5.49 13.16
N ARG A 193 -4.36 -4.61 12.77
CA ARG A 193 -4.69 -3.24 12.36
C ARG A 193 -5.76 -3.20 11.25
N ASN A 194 -5.62 -4.03 10.23
CA ASN A 194 -6.57 -4.05 9.11
C ASN A 194 -7.92 -4.67 9.49
N PHE A 195 -7.92 -5.80 10.19
CA PHE A 195 -9.15 -6.44 10.61
C PHE A 195 -9.90 -5.62 11.68
N GLU A 196 -9.21 -4.86 12.53
CA GLU A 196 -9.83 -3.90 13.46
C GLU A 196 -10.57 -2.79 12.71
N ARG A 197 -10.00 -2.25 11.65
CA ARG A 197 -10.67 -1.25 10.80
C ARG A 197 -11.95 -1.84 10.20
N LEU A 198 -11.89 -3.06 9.67
CA LEU A 198 -13.05 -3.76 9.10
C LEU A 198 -14.09 -4.14 10.16
N HIS A 199 -13.66 -4.53 11.36
CA HIS A 199 -14.53 -4.85 12.49
C HIS A 199 -15.29 -3.61 12.97
N LYS A 200 -14.63 -2.46 13.08
CA LYS A 200 -15.27 -1.17 13.40
C LYS A 200 -16.33 -0.77 12.38
N LEU A 201 -16.12 -1.12 11.11
CA LEU A 201 -17.11 -0.93 10.03
C LEU A 201 -18.22 -2.00 10.04
N ARG A 202 -18.17 -2.97 10.95
CA ARG A 202 -19.16 -4.05 11.12
C ARG A 202 -19.41 -4.83 9.83
N VAL A 203 -18.36 -5.05 9.02
CA VAL A 203 -18.46 -5.66 7.69
C VAL A 203 -19.09 -7.06 7.75
N SER A 204 -18.63 -7.93 8.66
CA SER A 204 -19.20 -9.26 8.84
C SER A 204 -18.71 -9.95 10.13
N PRO A 205 -19.41 -10.98 10.63
CA PRO A 205 -18.90 -11.82 11.71
C PRO A 205 -17.61 -12.57 11.33
N TYR A 206 -17.40 -12.84 10.03
CA TYR A 206 -16.18 -13.48 9.54
C TYR A 206 -14.93 -12.62 9.83
N ILE A 207 -15.01 -11.30 9.61
CA ILE A 207 -13.92 -10.36 9.96
C ILE A 207 -13.63 -10.39 11.45
N THR A 208 -14.67 -10.38 12.30
CA THR A 208 -14.50 -10.50 13.75
C THR A 208 -13.74 -11.76 14.13
N ASN A 209 -14.04 -12.88 13.47
CA ASN A 209 -13.35 -14.14 13.73
C ASN A 209 -11.88 -14.12 13.25
N LEU A 210 -11.58 -13.48 12.12
CA LEU A 210 -10.20 -13.28 11.65
C LEU A 210 -9.39 -12.40 12.61
N LEU A 211 -10.00 -11.30 13.09
CA LEU A 211 -9.39 -10.43 14.09
C LEU A 211 -9.10 -11.20 15.39
N HIS A 212 -10.07 -11.97 15.89
CA HIS A 212 -9.90 -12.85 17.04
C HIS A 212 -8.70 -13.81 16.84
N LYS A 213 -8.62 -14.50 15.70
CA LYS A 213 -7.51 -15.43 15.41
C LYS A 213 -6.16 -14.73 15.37
N ALA A 214 -6.10 -13.55 14.77
CA ALA A 214 -4.88 -12.74 14.72
C ALA A 214 -4.44 -12.29 16.13
N LEU A 215 -5.39 -11.88 16.99
CA LEU A 215 -5.12 -11.50 18.39
C LEU A 215 -4.60 -12.69 19.21
N ILE A 216 -5.24 -13.86 19.12
CA ILE A 216 -4.77 -15.08 19.79
C ILE A 216 -3.35 -15.45 19.32
N SER A 217 -3.10 -15.40 18.01
CA SER A 217 -1.78 -15.70 17.43
C SER A 217 -0.71 -14.69 17.84
N ASN A 218 -1.11 -13.47 18.18
CA ASN A 218 -0.24 -12.42 18.72
C ASN A 218 -0.11 -12.48 20.26
N GLY A 219 -0.73 -13.45 20.93
CA GLY A 219 -0.71 -13.59 22.40
C GLY A 219 -1.70 -12.71 23.16
N ASP A 220 -2.55 -11.94 22.47
CA ASP A 220 -3.50 -11.02 23.08
C ASP A 220 -4.88 -11.66 23.29
N SER A 221 -4.93 -12.63 24.21
CA SER A 221 -6.17 -13.36 24.53
C SER A 221 -7.24 -12.51 25.21
N LEU A 222 -6.86 -11.39 25.85
CA LEU A 222 -7.80 -10.49 26.51
C LEU A 222 -8.60 -9.69 25.48
N ASN A 223 -7.93 -9.06 24.51
CA ASN A 223 -8.64 -8.38 23.43
C ASN A 223 -9.36 -9.37 22.52
N ALA A 224 -8.84 -10.59 22.34
CA ALA A 224 -9.53 -11.63 21.58
C ALA A 224 -10.90 -12.01 22.17
N GLU A 225 -11.02 -12.06 23.51
CA GLU A 225 -12.31 -12.24 24.22
C GLU A 225 -13.23 -11.04 23.98
N ARG A 226 -12.72 -9.82 24.19
CA ARG A 226 -13.48 -8.57 24.02
C ARG A 226 -14.09 -8.45 22.62
N ILE A 227 -13.30 -8.67 21.57
CA ILE A 227 -13.75 -8.56 20.17
C ILE A 227 -14.84 -9.59 19.83
N LEU A 228 -14.74 -10.82 20.35
CA LEU A 228 -15.78 -11.82 20.13
C LEU A 228 -17.10 -11.42 20.80
N LEU A 229 -17.06 -10.86 22.01
CA LEU A 229 -18.25 -10.39 22.72
C LEU A 229 -18.90 -9.18 22.01
N GLU A 230 -18.09 -8.22 21.55
CA GLU A 230 -18.57 -7.11 20.70
C GLU A 230 -19.18 -7.62 19.39
N GLY A 231 -18.55 -8.64 18.80
CA GLY A 231 -19.07 -9.35 17.64
C GLY A 231 -20.44 -9.97 17.89
N LEU A 232 -20.64 -10.64 19.03
CA LEU A 232 -21.93 -11.24 19.40
C LEU A 232 -23.00 -10.21 19.75
N THR A 233 -22.61 -9.00 20.19
CA THR A 233 -23.55 -7.88 20.33
C THR A 233 -24.01 -7.37 18.96
N THR A 234 -23.12 -7.36 17.98
CA THR A 234 -23.40 -6.88 16.61
C THR A 234 -24.10 -7.94 15.76
N PHE A 235 -23.74 -9.21 15.93
CA PHE A 235 -24.24 -10.38 15.20
C PHE A 235 -24.75 -11.43 16.21
N PRO A 236 -25.92 -11.21 16.83
CA PRO A 236 -26.44 -12.07 17.89
C PRO A 236 -26.57 -13.53 17.43
N ALA A 237 -26.15 -14.45 18.30
CA ALA A 237 -26.19 -15.90 18.05
C ALA A 237 -25.57 -16.33 16.71
N ASN A 238 -24.57 -15.61 16.20
CA ASN A 238 -23.81 -16.06 15.04
C ASN A 238 -22.97 -17.29 15.39
N GLU A 239 -23.25 -18.41 14.71
CA GLU A 239 -22.69 -19.72 15.05
C GLU A 239 -21.14 -19.76 15.10
N PRO A 240 -20.40 -19.27 14.08
CA PRO A 240 -18.95 -19.17 14.16
C PRO A 240 -18.42 -18.40 15.37
N LEU A 241 -19.06 -17.28 15.74
CA LEU A 241 -18.62 -16.47 16.88
C LEU A 241 -18.92 -17.15 18.22
N VAL A 242 -20.09 -17.77 18.36
CA VAL A 242 -20.47 -18.56 19.54
C VAL A 242 -19.48 -19.71 19.74
N LYS A 243 -19.10 -20.39 18.65
CA LYS A 243 -18.08 -21.44 18.70
C LYS A 243 -16.72 -20.90 19.16
N SER A 244 -16.22 -19.82 18.56
CA SER A 244 -14.92 -19.25 18.91
C SER A 244 -14.83 -18.79 20.37
N ILE A 245 -15.89 -18.15 20.92
CA ILE A 245 -15.87 -17.71 22.33
C ILE A 245 -15.98 -18.90 23.29
N THR A 246 -16.75 -19.93 22.92
CA THR A 246 -16.86 -21.18 23.69
C THR A 246 -15.50 -21.87 23.77
N GLU A 247 -14.81 -22.03 22.64
CA GLU A 247 -13.46 -22.61 22.58
C GLU A 247 -12.46 -21.79 23.41
N LEU A 248 -12.46 -20.46 23.29
CA LEU A 248 -11.61 -19.58 24.08
C LEU A 248 -11.85 -19.73 25.59
N TYR A 249 -13.12 -19.82 26.00
CA TYR A 249 -13.48 -19.99 27.41
C TYR A 249 -13.06 -21.35 27.95
N LEU A 250 -13.25 -22.42 27.18
CA LEU A 250 -12.77 -23.75 27.55
C LEU A 250 -11.24 -23.78 27.73
N LEU A 251 -10.48 -23.20 26.79
CA LEU A 251 -9.02 -23.10 26.89
C LEU A 251 -8.55 -22.36 28.14
N ARG A 252 -9.38 -21.45 28.67
CA ARG A 252 -9.10 -20.67 29.88
C ARG A 252 -9.73 -21.24 31.15
N GLY A 253 -10.27 -22.45 31.10
CA GLY A 253 -10.96 -23.08 32.24
C GLY A 253 -12.28 -22.41 32.63
N LYS A 254 -12.82 -21.51 31.81
CA LYS A 254 -14.07 -20.77 32.03
C LYS A 254 -15.31 -21.54 31.53
N GLY A 255 -15.38 -22.86 31.76
CA GLY A 255 -16.45 -23.69 31.19
C GLY A 255 -17.87 -23.28 31.59
N LYS A 256 -18.09 -22.76 32.82
CA LYS A 256 -19.39 -22.19 33.22
C LYS A 256 -19.79 -20.97 32.37
N GLY A 257 -18.81 -20.12 32.04
CA GLY A 257 -19.05 -18.99 31.13
C GLY A 257 -19.39 -19.45 29.72
N ALA A 258 -18.77 -20.54 29.25
CA ALA A 258 -19.05 -21.11 27.94
C ALA A 258 -20.49 -21.63 27.86
N LEU A 259 -20.96 -22.34 28.89
CA LEU A 259 -22.35 -22.77 29.01
C LEU A 259 -23.32 -21.58 29.03
N ALA A 260 -22.99 -20.48 29.70
CA ALA A 260 -23.86 -19.30 29.74
C ALA A 260 -24.05 -18.68 28.35
N ILE A 261 -22.96 -18.56 27.57
CA ILE A 261 -23.03 -18.10 26.17
C ILE A 261 -23.89 -19.03 25.32
N LEU A 262 -23.64 -20.34 25.41
CA LEU A 262 -24.38 -21.33 24.63
C LEU A 262 -25.86 -21.39 25.01
N LYS A 263 -26.19 -21.25 26.30
CA LYS A 263 -27.58 -21.21 26.77
C LYS A 263 -28.34 -20.06 26.11
N HIS A 264 -27.78 -18.87 26.13
CA HIS A 264 -28.36 -17.72 25.44
C HIS A 264 -28.50 -17.96 23.93
N ALA A 265 -27.51 -18.59 23.29
CA ALA A 265 -27.56 -18.95 21.88
C ALA A 265 -28.71 -19.94 21.58
N THR A 266 -28.89 -20.98 22.40
CA THR A 266 -29.99 -21.97 22.26
C THR A 266 -31.37 -21.39 22.59
N GLU A 267 -31.45 -20.40 23.47
CA GLU A 267 -32.70 -19.66 23.73
C GLU A 267 -33.10 -18.79 22.53
N THR A 268 -32.12 -18.31 21.76
CA THR A 268 -32.35 -17.44 20.59
C THR A 268 -32.57 -18.24 19.29
N GLN A 269 -31.82 -19.34 19.09
CA GLN A 269 -31.85 -20.18 17.88
C GLN A 269 -31.84 -21.67 18.29
N PRO A 270 -32.96 -22.20 18.80
CA PRO A 270 -33.05 -23.56 19.32
C PRO A 270 -32.85 -24.65 18.26
N GLU A 271 -33.06 -24.33 16.98
CA GLU A 271 -32.92 -25.25 15.86
C GLU A 271 -31.46 -25.49 15.43
N VAL A 272 -30.52 -24.65 15.88
CA VAL A 272 -29.10 -24.77 15.52
C VAL A 272 -28.45 -25.89 16.31
N VAL A 273 -28.39 -27.07 15.68
CA VAL A 273 -27.87 -28.33 16.25
C VAL A 273 -26.45 -28.17 16.82
N SER A 274 -25.61 -27.33 16.21
CA SER A 274 -24.23 -27.15 16.67
C SER A 274 -24.13 -26.50 18.05
N PHE A 275 -25.10 -25.69 18.48
CA PHE A 275 -25.13 -25.13 19.83
C PHE A 275 -25.36 -26.21 20.88
N HIS A 276 -26.30 -27.12 20.65
CA HIS A 276 -26.55 -28.26 21.53
C HIS A 276 -25.34 -29.19 21.60
N ASN A 277 -24.72 -29.48 20.45
CA ASN A 277 -23.49 -30.29 20.41
C ASN A 277 -22.34 -29.63 21.20
N LEU A 278 -22.18 -28.31 21.08
CA LEU A 278 -21.17 -27.57 21.86
C LEU A 278 -21.50 -27.58 23.37
N GLN A 279 -22.77 -27.49 23.77
CA GLN A 279 -23.17 -27.62 25.17
C GLN A 279 -22.79 -28.99 25.73
N GLY A 280 -23.15 -30.07 25.02
CA GLY A 280 -22.78 -31.42 25.40
C GLY A 280 -21.27 -31.60 25.54
N PHE A 281 -20.50 -31.07 24.58
CA PHE A 281 -19.04 -31.07 24.66
C PHE A 281 -18.50 -30.31 25.88
N VAL A 282 -19.05 -29.13 26.18
CA VAL A 282 -18.65 -28.35 27.36
C VAL A 282 -19.01 -29.09 28.65
N TYR A 283 -20.20 -29.69 28.75
CA TYR A 283 -20.60 -30.51 29.89
C TYR A 283 -19.65 -31.70 30.11
N GLN A 284 -19.29 -32.41 29.03
CA GLN A 284 -18.29 -33.48 29.09
C GLN A 284 -16.94 -32.98 29.60
N LYS A 285 -16.46 -31.82 29.12
CA LYS A 285 -15.21 -31.21 29.61
C LYS A 285 -15.25 -30.80 31.08
N LEU A 286 -16.44 -30.55 31.61
CA LEU A 286 -16.69 -30.25 33.03
C LEU A 286 -16.96 -31.51 33.88
N GLY A 287 -16.96 -32.71 33.29
CA GLY A 287 -17.30 -33.95 33.97
C GLY A 287 -18.80 -34.14 34.25
N GLN A 288 -19.66 -33.33 33.61
CA GLN A 288 -21.12 -33.32 33.80
C GLN A 288 -21.81 -34.22 32.77
N ASN A 289 -21.49 -35.52 32.82
CA ASN A 289 -21.87 -36.48 31.76
C ASN A 289 -23.39 -36.66 31.61
N GLN A 290 -24.17 -36.51 32.69
CA GLN A 290 -25.64 -36.62 32.60
C GLN A 290 -26.26 -35.49 31.80
N GLN A 291 -25.71 -34.27 31.91
CA GLN A 291 -26.13 -33.12 31.13
C GLN A 291 -25.61 -33.14 29.69
N ALA A 292 -24.62 -33.99 29.41
CA ALA A 292 -24.01 -34.11 28.08
C ALA A 292 -24.76 -35.05 27.12
N ILE A 293 -25.66 -35.88 27.64
CA ILE A 293 -26.49 -36.86 26.92
C ILE A 293 -27.86 -36.24 26.66
#